data_AF-A0A967ZYH2-F1
#
_entry.id   AF-A0A967ZYH2-F1
#
_cell.length_a   1.000
_cell.length_b   1.000
_cell.length_c   1.000
_cell.angle_alpha   90.00
_cell.angle_beta   90.00
_cell.angle_gamma   90.00
#
_symmetry.space_group_name_H-M   'P 1'
#
loop_
_entity.id
_entity.type
_entity.pdbx_description
1 polymer ?
#
loop_
_entity_poly.entity_id
_entity_poly.type
_entity_poly.pdbx_seq_one_letter_code
_entity_poly.pdbx_strand_id
1 'polypeptide(L)' 'QHLVKRGLRLVSNQVKYSLMDRAIERNGILQTARELGITIIAYSPLEMGL' A
#
# COMPACT_ATOMS: atom_id res chain seq x y z
N GLN A 1 -6.84 2.29 13.43
CA GLN A 1 -8.29 2.48 13.69
C GLN A 1 -8.71 3.96 13.86
N HIS A 2 -7.86 4.96 13.61
CA HIS A 2 -8.18 6.38 13.82
C HIS A 2 -9.24 6.94 12.86
N LEU A 3 -9.15 6.59 11.57
CA LEU A 3 -10.11 7.02 10.54
C LEU A 3 -11.52 6.48 10.80
N VAL A 4 -11.61 5.20 11.20
CA VAL A 4 -12.89 4.55 11.52
C VAL A 4 -13.62 5.27 12.66
N LYS A 5 -12.88 5.71 13.70
CA LYS A 5 -13.45 6.52 14.80
C LYS A 5 -14.05 7.85 14.33
N ARG A 6 -13.63 8.36 13.17
CA ARG A 6 -14.13 9.59 12.53
C ARG A 6 -15.19 9.30 11.45
N GLY A 7 -15.66 8.05 11.32
CA GLY A 7 -16.59 7.64 10.26
C GLY A 7 -15.95 7.55 8.87
N LEU A 8 -14.61 7.57 8.78
CA LEU A 8 -13.87 7.52 7.52
C LEU A 8 -13.28 6.12 7.28
N ARG A 9 -13.35 5.66 6.03
CA ARG A 9 -12.69 4.41 5.61
C ARG A 9 -11.52 4.73 4.69
N LEU A 10 -10.36 4.14 4.98
CA LEU A 10 -9.24 4.16 4.05
C LEU A 10 -9.53 3.12 2.96
N VAL A 11 -9.60 3.55 1.71
CA VAL A 11 -9.94 2.67 0.57
C VAL A 11 -8.71 2.26 -0.23
N SER A 12 -7.67 3.09 -0.24
CA SER A 12 -6.43 2.82 -0.97
C SER A 12 -5.21 3.36 -0.25
N ASN A 13 -4.05 2.78 -0.54
CA ASN A 13 -2.75 3.26 -0.10
C ASN A 13 -1.76 3.24 -1.27
N GLN A 14 -1.18 4.39 -1.60
CA GLN A 14 -0.21 4.51 -2.68
C GLN A 14 1.21 4.37 -2.11
N VAL A 15 1.96 3.39 -2.61
CA VAL A 15 3.28 3.02 -2.05
C VAL A 15 4.28 2.70 -3.15
N LYS A 16 5.58 2.85 -2.86
CA LYS A 16 6.63 2.48 -3.81
C LYS A 16 6.61 0.98 -3.95
N TYR A 17 6.48 0.50 -5.18
CA TYR A 17 6.54 -0.92 -5.45
C TYR A 17 6.88 -1.15 -6.91
N SER A 18 7.93 -1.92 -7.14
CA SER A 18 8.43 -2.29 -8.46
C SER A 18 9.10 -3.67 -8.39
N LEU A 19 9.63 -4.15 -9.51
CA LEU A 19 10.46 -5.36 -9.51
C LEU A 19 11.73 -5.19 -8.66
N MET A 20 12.27 -3.97 -8.58
CA MET A 20 13.50 -3.65 -7.85
C MET A 20 13.24 -3.31 -6.38
N ASP A 21 12.07 -2.75 -6.07
CA ASP A 21 11.65 -2.38 -4.72
C ASP A 21 10.38 -3.13 -4.30
N ARG A 22 10.59 -4.17 -3.49
CA ARG A 22 9.53 -5.07 -2.97
C ARG A 22 9.40 -4.97 -1.45
N ALA A 23 9.83 -3.85 -0.84
CA ALA A 23 9.85 -3.69 0.62
C ALA A 23 8.49 -3.95 1.28
N ILE A 24 7.39 -3.60 0.58
CA ILE A 24 6.02 -3.76 1.09
C ILE A 24 5.60 -5.21 1.35
N GLU A 25 6.28 -6.18 0.74
CA GLU A 25 6.01 -7.60 0.94
C GLU A 25 6.49 -8.10 2.31
N ARG A 26 7.46 -7.41 2.91
CA ARG A 26 8.12 -7.85 4.15
C ARG A 26 7.86 -6.92 5.34
N ASN A 27 7.47 -5.67 5.10
CA ASN A 27 7.25 -4.68 6.16
C ASN A 27 5.81 -4.66 6.72
N GLY A 28 4.96 -5.62 6.32
CA GLY A 28 3.59 -5.78 6.82
C GLY A 28 2.54 -4.91 6.13
N ILE A 29 2.91 -3.95 5.27
CA ILE A 29 1.96 -3.09 4.56
C ILE A 29 1.04 -3.93 3.67
N LEU A 30 1.60 -4.81 2.84
CA LEU A 30 0.80 -5.61 1.91
C LEU A 30 -0.14 -6.57 2.64
N GLN A 31 0.31 -7.18 3.73
CA GLN A 31 -0.51 -8.04 4.58
C GLN A 31 -1.66 -7.25 5.21
N THR A 32 -1.36 -6.13 5.86
CA THR A 32 -2.35 -5.29 6.54
C THR A 32 -3.39 -4.75 5.55
N ALA A 33 -2.96 -4.35 4.36
CA ALA A 33 -3.86 -3.87 3.32
C ALA A 33 -4.86 -4.95 2.89
N ARG A 34 -4.41 -6.21 2.75
CA ARG A 34 -5.31 -7.35 2.46
C ARG A 34 -6.30 -7.59 3.59
N GLU A 35 -5.83 -7.63 4.83
CA GLU A 35 -6.66 -7.87 6.02
C GLU A 35 -7.75 -6.81 6.19
N LEU A 36 -7.44 -5.55 5.86
CA LEU A 36 -8.36 -4.42 6.00
C LEU A 36 -9.17 -4.12 4.73
N GLY A 37 -8.97 -4.86 3.64
CA GLY A 37 -9.64 -4.61 2.35
C GLY A 37 -9.24 -3.29 1.68
N ILE A 38 -7.99 -2.85 1.88
CA ILE A 38 -7.43 -1.62 1.29
C ILE A 38 -6.71 -1.96 -0.03
N THR A 39 -6.99 -1.20 -1.09
CA THR A 39 -6.32 -1.35 -2.38
C THR A 39 -4.92 -0.73 -2.36
N ILE A 40 -3.90 -1.48 -2.78
CA ILE A 40 -2.55 -0.94 -3.00
C ILE A 40 -2.44 -0.37 -4.41
N ILE A 41 -1.93 0.86 -4.52
CA ILE A 41 -1.57 1.49 -5.78
C ILE A 41 -0.05 1.63 -5.81
N ALA A 42 0.61 0.92 -6.73
CA ALA A 42 2.05 1.03 -6.90
C ALA A 42 2.40 2.38 -7.55
N TYR A 43 3.23 3.18 -6.88
CA TYR A 43 3.89 4.33 -7.51
C TYR A 43 5.31 3.95 -7.93
N SER A 44 5.77 4.56 -9.02
CA SER A 44 7.05 4.24 -9.67
C SER A 44 7.24 2.74 -10.00
N PRO A 45 6.28 2.08 -10.67
CA PRO A 45 6.38 0.64 -10.97
C PRO A 45 7.56 0.26 -11.87
N LEU A 46 8.11 1.24 -12.61
CA LEU A 46 9.25 1.10 -13.50
C LEU A 46 10.52 1.79 -12.95
N GLU A 47 10.62 2.04 -11.64
CA GLU A 47 11.77 2.75 -11.04
C GLU A 47 12.17 4.04 -11.78
N MET A 48 11.19 4.83 -12.25
CA MET A 48 11.43 6.04 -13.04
C MET A 48 12.14 5.81 -14.39
N GLY A 49 11.96 4.64 -15.01
CA GLY A 49 12.48 4.30 -16.34
C GLY A 49 13.82 3.56 -16.34
N LEU A 50 14.20 2.98 -15.20
CA LEU A 50 15.38 2.13 -15.02
C LEU A 50 15.20 0.73 -15.61
#